data_AF-A0A099S2W0-F1
#
_entry.id   AF-A0A099S2W0-F1
#
_cell.length_a   1.000
_cell.length_b   1.000
_cell.length_c   1.000
_cell.angle_alpha   90.00
_cell.angle_beta   90.00
_cell.angle_gamma   90.00
#
_symmetry.space_group_name_H-M   'P 1'
#
loop_
_entity.id
_entity.type
_entity.pdbx_description
1 polymer ?
#
loop_
_entity_poly.entity_id
_entity_poly.type
_entity_poly.pdbx_seq_one_letter_code
_entity_poly.pdbx_strand_id
1 'polypeptide(L)'
;MNRLILLLIGIALASSGLTILLWKLSLKKTIKYLPALLCLLFGIYYFYTASNTKNINGFEDLASLILLLMFFSGFVGGVVTGSIIDFLKKKF
;
A
#
# COMPACT_ATOMS: atom_id res chain seq x y z
N MET A 1 2.24 15.31 -14.11
CA MET A 1 3.12 14.20 -13.65
C MET A 1 3.59 14.40 -12.20
N ASN A 2 4.09 15.58 -11.81
CA ASN A 2 4.55 15.85 -10.42
C ASN A 2 3.48 15.59 -9.33
N ARG A 3 2.20 15.85 -9.63
CA ARG A 3 1.08 15.62 -8.68
C ARG A 3 0.84 14.14 -8.38
N LEU A 4 1.02 13.24 -9.37
CA LEU A 4 0.86 11.80 -9.19
C LEU A 4 1.95 11.21 -8.31
N ILE A 5 3.19 11.68 -8.51
CA ILE A 5 4.35 11.28 -7.70
C ILE A 5 4.16 11.76 -6.25
N LEU A 6 3.67 12.99 -6.05
CA LEU A 6 3.31 13.50 -4.72
C LEU A 6 2.23 12.68 -4.03
N LEU A 7 1.22 12.24 -4.80
CA LEU A 7 0.14 11.39 -4.29
C LEU A 7 0.66 10.01 -3.86
N LEU A 8 1.52 9.39 -4.68
CA LEU A 8 2.17 8.12 -4.38
C LEU A 8 3.03 8.22 -3.10
N ILE A 9 3.83 9.27 -2.98
CA ILE A 9 4.64 9.52 -1.78
C ILE A 9 3.75 9.76 -0.56
N GLY A 10 2.65 10.50 -0.70
CA GLY A 10 1.68 10.73 0.36
C GLY A 10 1.02 9.45 0.86
N ILE A 11 0.62 8.56 -0.05
CA ILE A 11 0.02 7.26 0.29
C ILE A 11 1.05 6.34 0.93
N ALA A 12 2.29 6.33 0.43
CA ALA A 12 3.39 5.58 1.03
C ALA A 12 3.69 6.06 2.45
N LEU A 13 3.74 7.38 2.68
CA LEU A 13 3.93 7.98 4.00
C LEU A 13 2.75 7.71 4.93
N ALA A 14 1.50 7.78 4.45
CA ALA A 14 0.31 7.47 5.24
C ALA A 14 0.28 5.99 5.65
N SER A 15 0.59 5.08 4.72
CA SER A 15 0.70 3.64 4.97
C SER A 15 1.83 3.34 5.98
N SER A 16 3.00 3.96 5.80
CA SER A 16 4.14 3.83 6.71
C SER A 16 3.82 4.39 8.11
N GLY A 17 3.17 5.56 8.18
CA GLY A 17 2.72 6.18 9.42
C GLY A 17 1.71 5.30 10.18
N LEU A 18 0.73 4.72 9.48
CA LEU A 18 -0.21 3.75 10.05
C LEU A 18 0.50 2.51 10.56
N THR A 19 1.50 2.00 9.81
CA THR A 19 2.33 0.85 10.19
C THR A 19 3.07 1.12 11.50
N ILE A 20 3.64 2.31 11.67
CA ILE A 20 4.33 2.75 12.89
C ILE A 20 3.35 2.97 14.05
N LEU A 21 2.20 3.58 13.80
CA LEU A 21 1.18 3.84 14.81
C LEU A 21 0.60 2.53 15.37
N LEU A 22 0.27 1.58 14.49
CA LEU A 22 -0.18 0.23 14.84
C LEU A 22 0.92 -0.57 15.53
N TRP A 23 2.18 -0.39 15.15
CA TRP A 23 3.30 -1.01 15.86
C TRP A 23 3.44 -0.49 17.30
N LYS A 24 3.26 0.82 17.52
CA LYS A 24 3.36 1.41 18.85
C LYS A 24 2.17 1.04 19.75
N LEU A 25 0.98 0.86 19.15
CA LEU A 25 -0.25 0.54 19.88
C LEU A 25 -0.44 -0.96 20.14
N SER A 26 0.14 -1.83 19.33
CA SER A 26 -0.18 -3.26 19.35
C SER A 26 0.94 -4.15 19.91
N LEU A 27 0.62 -4.94 20.93
CA LEU A 27 1.50 -5.93 21.58
C LEU A 27 1.86 -7.12 20.68
N LYS A 28 1.10 -7.38 19.60
CA LYS A 28 1.32 -8.53 18.70
C LYS A 28 2.14 -8.12 17.48
N LYS A 29 3.28 -8.82 17.27
CA LYS A 29 4.24 -8.56 16.18
C LYS A 29 3.63 -8.59 14.77
N THR A 30 2.55 -9.34 14.57
CA THR A 30 1.89 -9.54 13.27
C THR A 30 0.94 -8.42 12.84
N ILE A 31 0.40 -7.63 13.78
CA ILE A 31 -0.59 -6.58 13.47
C ILE A 31 0.04 -5.40 12.73
N LYS A 32 1.37 -5.26 12.79
CA LYS A 32 2.13 -4.25 12.05
C LYS A 32 1.95 -4.36 10.53
N TYR A 33 1.73 -5.56 10.01
CA TYR A 33 1.63 -5.80 8.56
C TYR A 33 0.20 -5.62 8.01
N LEU A 34 -0.77 -5.36 8.89
CA LEU A 34 -2.18 -5.24 8.52
C LEU A 34 -2.47 -4.10 7.53
N PRO A 35 -1.87 -2.90 7.65
CA PRO A 35 -2.03 -1.82 6.65
C PRO A 35 -1.47 -2.20 5.28
N ALA A 36 -0.32 -2.87 5.25
CA ALA A 36 0.29 -3.34 4.01
C ALA A 36 -0.59 -4.42 3.36
N LEU A 37 -1.08 -5.38 4.15
CA LEU A 37 -1.96 -6.45 3.67
C LEU A 37 -3.27 -5.90 3.11
N LEU A 38 -3.86 -4.88 3.74
CA LEU A 38 -5.02 -4.16 3.20
C LEU A 38 -4.69 -3.47 1.87
N CYS A 39 -3.56 -2.76 1.77
CA CYS A 39 -3.14 -2.15 0.51
C CYS A 39 -2.96 -3.19 -0.60
N LEU A 40 -2.40 -4.36 -0.29
CA LEU A 40 -2.25 -5.44 -1.26
C LEU A 40 -3.60 -6.01 -1.70
N LEU A 41 -4.53 -6.25 -0.77
CA LEU A 41 -5.88 -6.71 -1.09
C LEU A 41 -6.62 -5.72 -2.00
N PHE A 42 -6.57 -4.43 -1.70
CA PHE A 42 -7.16 -3.39 -2.56
C PHE A 42 -6.47 -3.32 -3.92
N GLY A 43 -5.14 -3.43 -3.99
CA GLY A 43 -4.41 -3.47 -5.26
C GLY A 43 -4.82 -4.65 -6.14
N ILE A 44 -4.99 -5.84 -5.56
CA ILE A 44 -5.48 -7.03 -6.28
C ILE A 44 -6.93 -6.83 -6.75
N TYR A 45 -7.78 -6.23 -5.92
CA TYR A 45 -9.16 -5.93 -6.30
C TYR A 45 -9.21 -5.01 -7.53
N TYR A 46 -8.45 -3.92 -7.54
CA TYR A 46 -8.39 -3.02 -8.70
C TYR A 46 -7.74 -3.68 -9.92
N PHE A 47 -6.79 -4.60 -9.75
CA PHE A 47 -6.23 -5.40 -10.85
C PHE A 47 -7.29 -6.30 -11.50
N TYR A 48 -8.11 -6.95 -10.67
CA TYR A 48 -9.19 -7.82 -11.12
C TYR A 48 -10.27 -7.03 -11.85
N THR A 49 -10.63 -5.85 -11.34
CA THR A 49 -11.58 -4.94 -11.99
C THR A 49 -11.05 -4.45 -13.33
N ALA A 50 -9.79 -4.01 -13.41
CA ALA A 50 -9.15 -3.62 -14.67
C ALA A 50 -9.15 -4.78 -15.69
N SER A 51 -8.82 -5.99 -15.25
CA SER A 51 -8.73 -7.15 -16.15
C SER A 51 -10.07 -7.72 -16.61
N ASN A 52 -11.15 -7.58 -15.84
CA ASN A 52 -12.47 -8.16 -16.17
C ASN A 52 -13.48 -7.17 -16.74
N THR A 53 -13.23 -5.87 -16.62
CA THR A 53 -14.10 -4.87 -17.25
C THR A 53 -13.78 -4.87 -18.73
N LYS A 54 -14.54 -5.64 -19.51
CA LYS A 54 -14.51 -5.61 -20.98
C LYS A 54 -14.58 -4.14 -21.42
N ASN A 55 -13.45 -3.59 -21.87
CA ASN A 55 -13.16 -2.40 -22.67
C ASN A 55 -14.30 -1.45 -23.13
N ILE A 56 -15.32 -1.19 -22.30
CA ILE A 56 -16.46 -0.34 -22.65
C ILE A 56 -16.10 1.13 -22.34
N ASN A 57 -15.25 1.39 -21.35
CA ASN A 57 -14.78 2.73 -20.96
C ASN A 57 -13.25 2.78 -20.79
N GLY A 58 -12.50 3.12 -21.83
CA GLY A 58 -11.02 3.15 -21.79
C GLY A 58 -10.39 4.09 -20.73
N PHE A 59 -11.14 5.08 -20.21
CA PHE A 59 -10.69 5.94 -19.11
C PHE A 59 -10.77 5.28 -17.73
N GLU A 60 -11.73 4.37 -17.54
CA GLU A 60 -11.99 3.70 -16.27
C GLU A 60 -10.94 2.62 -15.97
N ASP A 61 -10.45 1.98 -17.02
CA ASP A 61 -9.35 1.02 -16.95
C ASP A 61 -8.03 1.72 -16.59
N LEU A 62 -7.79 2.91 -17.17
CA LEU A 62 -6.63 3.74 -16.83
C LEU A 62 -6.66 4.21 -15.37
N ALA A 63 -7.83 4.60 -14.86
CA ALA A 63 -8.01 4.97 -13.46
C ALA A 63 -7.78 3.78 -12.50
N SER A 64 -8.27 2.59 -12.87
CA SER A 64 -8.08 1.36 -12.11
C SER A 64 -6.60 0.95 -12.05
N LEU A 65 -5.87 1.12 -13.16
CA LEU A 65 -4.43 0.87 -13.22
C LEU A 65 -3.63 1.87 -12.37
N ILE A 66 -4.02 3.15 -12.37
CA ILE A 66 -3.42 4.16 -11.49
C ILE A 66 -3.69 3.85 -10.01
N LEU A 67 -4.92 3.45 -9.66
CA LEU A 67 -5.28 3.04 -8.30
C LEU A 67 -4.48 1.80 -7.86
N LEU A 68 -4.31 0.82 -8.74
CA LEU A 68 -3.44 -0.33 -8.50
C LEU A 68 -2.02 0.11 -8.17
N LEU A 69 -1.42 1.00 -8.97
CA LEU A 69 -0.09 1.54 -8.71
C LEU A 69 0.01 2.27 -7.36
N MET A 70 -1.04 3.00 -6.98
CA MET A 70 -1.12 3.68 -5.69
C MET A 70 -1.15 2.70 -4.52
N PHE A 71 -2.00 1.68 -4.58
CA PHE A 71 -2.10 0.65 -3.55
C PHE A 71 -0.84 -0.23 -3.48
N PHE A 72 -0.23 -0.52 -4.63
CA PHE A 72 1.03 -1.25 -4.70
C PHE A 72 2.18 -0.47 -4.04
N SER A 73 2.26 0.84 -4.28
CA SER A 73 3.22 1.71 -3.59
C SER A 73 2.99 1.73 -2.07
N GLY A 74 1.74 1.79 -1.62
CA GLY A 74 1.37 1.69 -0.20
C GLY A 74 1.75 0.35 0.44
N PHE A 75 1.63 -0.76 -0.30
CA PHE A 75 2.08 -2.09 0.14
C PHE A 75 3.60 -2.15 0.29
N VAL A 76 4.35 -1.74 -0.75
CA VAL A 76 5.81 -1.74 -0.71
C VAL A 76 6.32 -0.87 0.44
N GLY A 77 5.74 0.33 0.60
CA GLY A 77 6.06 1.22 1.73
C GLY A 77 5.82 0.55 3.09
N GLY A 78 4.66 -0.06 3.29
CA GLY A 78 4.32 -0.75 4.54
C GLY A 78 5.23 -1.95 4.85
N VAL A 79 5.53 -2.80 3.85
CA VAL A 79 6.42 -3.95 4.00
C VAL A 79 7.85 -3.54 4.29
N VAL A 80 8.38 -2.55 3.56
CA VAL A 80 9.74 -2.04 3.77
C VAL A 80 9.86 -1.44 5.17
N THR A 81 8.89 -0.63 5.60
CA THR A 81 8.92 -0.02 6.94
C THR A 81 8.82 -1.07 8.04
N GLY A 82 7.91 -2.05 7.90
CA GLY A 82 7.77 -3.17 8.86
C GLY A 82 9.05 -4.01 8.96
N SER A 83 9.67 -4.31 7.82
CA SER A 83 10.93 -5.06 7.74
C SER A 83 12.10 -4.31 8.39
N ILE A 84 12.20 -2.99 8.16
CA ILE A 84 13.21 -2.13 8.78
C ILE A 84 13.05 -2.12 10.30
N ILE A 85 11.82 -1.97 10.81
CA ILE A 85 11.53 -1.99 12.25
C ILE A 85 11.92 -3.34 12.86
N ASP A 86 11.63 -4.46 12.19
CA ASP A 86 12.00 -5.78 12.68
C ASP A 86 13.51 -6.01 12.66
N PHE A 87 14.24 -5.47 11.67
CA PHE A 87 15.72 -5.46 11.66
C PHE A 87 16.32 -4.62 12.80
N LEU A 88 15.77 -3.43 13.05
CA LEU A 88 16.18 -2.56 14.16
C LEU A 88 15.93 -3.22 15.51
N LYS A 89 14.78 -3.90 15.68
CA LYS A 89 14.41 -4.58 16.92
C LYS A 89 15.16 -5.89 17.15
N LYS A 90 15.78 -6.50 16.13
CA LYS A 90 16.65 -7.68 16.28
C LYS A 90 18.07 -7.31 16.68
N LYS A 91 18.46 -6.03 16.53
CA LYS A 91 19.79 -5.51 16.86
C LYS A 91 19.91 -4.97 18.29
N PHE A 92 18.79 -4.79 18.99
CA PHE A 92 18.70 -4.47 20.43
C PHE A 92 18.19 -5.69 21.19
#